data_AF-A0A221T0J4-F1
#
_entry.id   AF-A0A221T0J4-F1
#
_cell.length_a   1.000
_cell.length_b   1.000
_cell.length_c   1.000
_cell.angle_alpha   90.00
_cell.angle_beta   90.00
_cell.angle_gamma   90.00
#
_symmetry.space_group_name_H-M   'P 1'
#
loop_
_entity.id
_entity.type
_entity.pdbx_description
1 polymer ?
#
loop_
_entity_poly.entity_id
_entity_poly.type
_entity_poly.pdbx_seq_one_letter_code
_entity_poly.pdbx_strand_id
1 'polypeptide(L)'
;MAVDARDPAHWQGVEGAAALVRSGRASGVGLCLTPDLGWVGVDLDHCRSPEGELTPEALQIMADLPGTYVETSPSGKGVHLLVPGTLPDGWRRAPGVDLVHNGFLTVTGEELRAGVVGAAVDLAGWHARHAPVQLAVVGRPAARRRAPVAHPEALLRRASRARNGARFGALWAGGRCGYPSRSEGDLALMMMLLYWLGDPPEDTGVVECFLASGRARAGLTPAYLSRTLATARAYRAGRASRPG
;
A
#
# COMPACT_ATOMS: atom_id res chain seq x y z
N MET A 1 -5.93 9.07 -28.00
CA MET A 1 -6.86 7.92 -27.86
C MET A 1 -6.54 7.26 -26.54
N ALA A 2 -7.51 7.12 -25.65
CA ALA A 2 -7.33 6.26 -24.48
C ALA A 2 -7.48 4.80 -24.93
N VAL A 3 -6.57 3.94 -24.50
CA VAL A 3 -6.61 2.48 -24.73
C VAL A 3 -6.94 1.80 -23.41
N ASP A 4 -7.80 0.78 -23.42
CA ASP A 4 -8.03 -0.07 -22.24
C ASP A 4 -7.04 -1.23 -22.28
N ALA A 5 -6.12 -1.25 -21.31
CA ALA A 5 -5.13 -2.31 -21.18
C ALA A 5 -5.72 -3.71 -20.92
N ARG A 6 -7.02 -3.81 -20.60
CA ARG A 6 -7.72 -5.08 -20.38
C ARG A 6 -8.49 -5.56 -21.60
N ASP A 7 -8.52 -4.76 -22.67
CA ASP A 7 -9.15 -5.13 -23.93
C ASP A 7 -8.07 -5.57 -24.94
N PRO A 8 -8.02 -6.87 -25.30
CA PRO A 8 -7.05 -7.40 -26.24
C PRO A 8 -7.07 -6.73 -27.61
N ALA A 9 -8.20 -6.12 -28.02
CA ALA A 9 -8.30 -5.40 -29.28
C ALA A 9 -7.41 -4.14 -29.33
N HIS A 10 -6.98 -3.63 -28.18
CA HIS A 10 -6.06 -2.49 -28.07
C HIS A 10 -4.59 -2.91 -27.93
N TRP A 11 -4.31 -4.20 -27.82
CA TRP A 11 -2.94 -4.69 -27.67
C TRP A 11 -2.25 -4.78 -29.03
N GLN A 12 -0.93 -4.73 -29.00
CA GLN A 12 -0.09 -4.83 -30.18
C GLN A 12 1.24 -5.48 -29.80
N GLY A 13 1.93 -6.02 -30.81
CA GLY A 13 3.29 -6.53 -30.64
C GLY A 13 4.29 -5.45 -30.23
N VAL A 14 5.42 -5.88 -29.68
CA VAL A 14 6.47 -4.99 -29.18
C VAL A 14 7.02 -4.07 -30.27
N GLU A 15 7.13 -4.53 -31.51
CA GLU A 15 7.59 -3.74 -32.64
C GLU A 15 6.63 -2.60 -32.97
N GLY A 16 5.32 -2.87 -32.91
CA GLY A 16 4.26 -1.87 -33.11
C GLY A 16 4.24 -0.82 -32.01
N ALA A 17 4.36 -1.25 -30.76
CA ALA A 17 4.49 -0.34 -29.61
C ALA A 17 5.73 0.54 -29.72
N ALA A 18 6.88 -0.04 -30.02
CA ALA A 18 8.12 0.71 -30.21
C ALA A 18 8.03 1.70 -31.38
N ALA A 19 7.32 1.35 -32.46
CA ALA A 19 7.10 2.27 -33.58
C ALA A 19 6.26 3.50 -33.17
N LEU A 20 5.23 3.33 -32.34
CA LEU A 20 4.45 4.45 -31.82
C LEU A 20 5.30 5.40 -30.98
N VAL A 21 6.15 4.84 -30.10
CA VAL A 21 7.08 5.62 -29.28
C VAL A 21 8.07 6.38 -30.16
N ARG A 22 8.71 5.71 -31.14
CA ARG A 22 9.64 6.36 -32.09
C ARG A 22 8.99 7.47 -32.91
N SER A 23 7.71 7.33 -33.24
CA SER A 23 6.94 8.36 -33.96
C SER A 23 6.44 9.51 -33.07
N GLY A 24 6.70 9.48 -31.76
CA GLY A 24 6.23 10.48 -30.80
C GLY A 24 4.73 10.41 -30.48
N ARG A 25 4.06 9.31 -30.88
CA ARG A 25 2.62 9.09 -30.64
C ARG A 25 2.32 8.49 -29.25
N ALA A 26 3.36 8.02 -28.57
CA ALA A 26 3.32 7.49 -27.21
C ALA A 26 4.62 7.87 -26.47
N SER A 27 4.53 8.03 -25.15
CA SER A 27 5.68 8.39 -24.30
C SER A 27 6.47 7.18 -23.78
N GLY A 28 5.98 5.96 -24.00
CA GLY A 28 6.62 4.74 -23.53
C GLY A 28 5.83 3.50 -23.91
N VAL A 29 6.34 2.33 -23.52
CA VAL A 29 5.71 1.02 -23.74
C VAL A 29 5.11 0.53 -22.42
N GLY A 30 3.97 -0.17 -22.51
CA GLY A 30 3.38 -0.89 -21.40
C GLY A 30 3.25 -2.38 -21.74
N LEU A 31 3.64 -3.25 -20.81
CA LEU A 31 3.37 -4.67 -20.87
C LEU A 31 1.98 -4.92 -20.28
N CYS A 32 1.08 -5.47 -21.09
CA CYS A 32 -0.23 -5.90 -20.62
C CYS A 32 -0.07 -7.22 -19.87
N LEU A 33 -0.41 -7.21 -18.58
CA LEU A 33 -0.37 -8.36 -17.69
C LEU A 33 -1.78 -8.93 -17.58
N THR A 34 -1.89 -10.23 -17.84
CA THR A 34 -3.14 -10.99 -17.71
C THR A 34 -2.94 -12.16 -16.76
N PRO A 35 -4.00 -12.64 -16.09
CA PRO A 35 -3.88 -13.75 -15.14
C PRO A 35 -3.30 -15.04 -15.74
N ASP A 36 -3.52 -15.28 -17.03
CA ASP A 36 -3.06 -16.45 -17.78
C ASP A 36 -1.62 -16.31 -18.31
N LEU A 37 -1.06 -15.10 -18.35
CA LEU A 37 0.32 -14.86 -18.78
C LEU A 37 1.34 -15.50 -17.82
N GLY A 38 0.97 -15.68 -16.55
CA GLY A 38 1.85 -16.25 -15.53
C GLY A 38 2.95 -15.30 -15.07
N TRP A 39 2.68 -14.00 -15.09
CA TRP A 39 3.57 -12.95 -14.60
C TRP A 39 2.83 -11.93 -13.75
N VAL A 40 3.51 -11.42 -12.73
CA VAL A 40 3.03 -10.36 -11.84
C VAL A 40 4.02 -9.22 -11.85
N GLY A 41 3.53 -8.01 -12.09
CA GLY A 41 4.25 -6.78 -11.88
C GLY A 41 4.23 -6.38 -10.42
N VAL A 42 5.38 -6.02 -9.87
CA VAL A 42 5.49 -5.35 -8.56
C VAL A 42 6.00 -3.95 -8.82
N ASP A 43 5.16 -2.95 -8.55
CA ASP A 43 5.46 -1.53 -8.71
C ASP A 43 5.83 -0.93 -7.35
N LEU A 44 7.06 -0.43 -7.22
CA LEU A 44 7.60 0.16 -6.00
C LEU A 44 7.74 1.68 -6.16
N ASP A 45 6.82 2.42 -5.55
CA ASP A 45 6.76 3.87 -5.63
C ASP A 45 7.74 4.56 -4.68
N HIS A 46 8.32 5.68 -5.13
CA HIS A 46 9.13 6.60 -4.30
C HIS A 46 10.29 5.94 -3.53
N CYS A 47 10.80 4.83 -4.05
CA CYS A 47 11.83 4.04 -3.40
C CYS A 47 13.26 4.29 -3.91
N ARG A 48 13.44 5.22 -4.86
CA ARG A 48 14.74 5.55 -5.49
C ARG A 48 15.06 7.05 -5.38
N SER A 49 16.27 7.37 -4.91
CA SER A 49 16.77 8.75 -4.84
C SER A 49 17.18 9.29 -6.23
N PRO A 50 17.35 10.62 -6.39
CA PRO A 50 17.91 11.20 -7.61
C PRO A 50 19.29 10.63 -8.00
N GLU A 51 20.12 10.29 -7.02
CA GLU A 51 21.44 9.68 -7.17
C GLU A 51 21.37 8.19 -7.52
N GLY A 52 20.18 7.60 -7.45
CA GLY A 52 19.90 6.20 -7.78
C GLY A 52 19.98 5.22 -6.62
N GLU A 53 20.09 5.72 -5.39
CA GLU A 53 20.08 4.88 -4.20
C GLU A 53 18.67 4.37 -3.92
N LEU A 54 18.55 3.07 -3.63
CA LEU A 54 17.29 2.44 -3.28
C LEU A 54 17.07 2.44 -1.77
N THR A 55 15.82 2.63 -1.36
CA THR A 55 15.44 2.48 0.04
C THR A 55 15.72 1.06 0.54
N PRO A 56 15.99 0.88 1.85
CA PRO A 56 16.19 -0.44 2.43
C PRO A 56 15.02 -1.42 2.19
N GLU A 57 13.80 -0.90 2.11
CA GLU A 57 12.60 -1.69 1.83
C GLU A 57 12.57 -2.23 0.40
N ALA A 58 12.86 -1.39 -0.60
CA ALA A 58 12.98 -1.85 -1.98
C ALA A 58 14.10 -2.88 -2.16
N LEU A 59 15.25 -2.66 -1.50
CA LEU A 59 16.35 -3.62 -1.49
C LEU A 59 15.94 -4.96 -0.87
N GLN A 60 15.19 -4.94 0.24
CA GLN A 60 14.69 -6.16 0.87
C GLN A 60 13.68 -6.90 -0.03
N ILE A 61 12.74 -6.18 -0.66
CA ILE A 61 11.78 -6.79 -1.60
C ILE A 61 12.52 -7.43 -2.79
N MET A 62 13.50 -6.71 -3.35
CA MET A 62 14.33 -7.24 -4.44
C MET A 62 15.15 -8.47 -4.02
N ALA A 63 15.58 -8.55 -2.76
CA ALA A 63 16.30 -9.69 -2.22
C ALA A 63 15.37 -10.89 -1.95
N ASP A 64 14.13 -10.64 -1.51
CA ASP A 64 13.13 -11.69 -1.26
C ASP A 64 12.56 -12.29 -2.55
N LEU A 65 12.66 -11.57 -3.66
CA LEU A 65 12.26 -11.97 -5.01
C LEU A 65 13.49 -12.10 -5.92
N PRO A 66 14.42 -13.03 -5.62
CA PRO A 66 15.65 -13.18 -6.39
C PRO A 66 15.34 -13.69 -7.80
N GLY A 67 16.16 -13.30 -8.78
CA GLY A 67 16.04 -13.80 -10.16
C GLY A 67 14.93 -13.14 -11.00
N THR A 68 14.16 -12.20 -10.46
CA THR A 68 13.17 -11.42 -11.22
C THR A 68 13.81 -10.30 -12.03
N TYR A 69 13.21 -9.88 -13.14
CA TYR A 69 13.65 -8.66 -13.83
C TYR A 69 13.38 -7.44 -12.95
N VAL A 70 14.30 -6.47 -12.93
CA VAL A 70 14.13 -5.20 -12.20
C VAL A 70 14.60 -4.03 -13.07
N GLU A 71 13.75 -3.01 -13.21
CA GLU A 71 14.07 -1.78 -13.94
C GLU A 71 13.67 -0.54 -13.15
N THR A 72 14.22 0.60 -13.59
CA THR A 72 13.80 1.91 -13.09
C THR A 72 12.45 2.29 -13.71
N SER A 73 11.50 2.75 -12.90
CA SER A 73 10.20 3.26 -13.39
C SER A 73 10.36 4.51 -14.28
N PRO A 74 9.38 4.87 -15.13
CA PRO A 74 9.45 6.07 -15.97
C PRO A 74 9.68 7.38 -15.21
N SER A 75 9.28 7.42 -13.93
CA SER A 75 9.46 8.60 -13.08
C SER A 75 10.91 8.81 -12.60
N GLY A 76 11.75 7.77 -12.68
CA GLY A 76 13.08 7.72 -12.07
C GLY A 76 13.09 7.59 -10.53
N LYS A 77 11.93 7.65 -9.88
CA LYS A 77 11.77 7.68 -8.41
C LYS A 77 11.32 6.33 -7.82
N GLY A 78 10.92 5.39 -8.66
CA GLY A 78 10.47 4.05 -8.28
C GLY A 78 11.13 2.98 -9.13
N VAL A 79 10.84 1.71 -8.84
CA VAL A 79 11.33 0.55 -9.59
C VAL A 79 10.18 -0.42 -9.89
N HIS A 80 10.29 -1.12 -11.02
CA HIS A 80 9.38 -2.20 -11.38
C HIS A 80 10.09 -3.54 -11.32
N LEU A 81 9.38 -4.56 -10.83
CA LEU A 81 9.82 -5.95 -10.92
C LEU A 81 8.80 -6.74 -11.75
N LEU A 82 9.30 -7.63 -12.61
CA LEU A 82 8.47 -8.65 -13.27
C LEU A 82 8.80 -10.02 -12.68
N VAL A 83 7.79 -10.60 -12.01
CA VAL A 83 7.90 -11.81 -11.21
C VAL A 83 7.12 -12.93 -11.88
N PRO A 84 7.72 -14.10 -12.17
CA PRO A 84 6.99 -15.23 -12.71
C PRO A 84 6.07 -15.83 -11.64
N GLY A 85 4.83 -16.14 -12.02
CA GLY A 85 3.85 -16.79 -11.16
C GLY A 85 2.45 -16.19 -11.25
N THR A 86 1.55 -16.75 -10.44
CA THR A 86 0.18 -16.27 -10.30
C THR A 86 0.06 -15.53 -8.98
N LEU A 87 -0.56 -14.34 -9.00
CA LEU A 87 -0.81 -13.58 -7.79
C LEU A 87 -1.82 -14.32 -6.88
N PRO A 88 -1.49 -14.64 -5.61
CA PRO A 88 -2.46 -15.21 -4.69
C PRO A 88 -3.61 -14.25 -4.39
N ASP A 89 -4.76 -14.81 -4.00
CA ASP A 89 -5.85 -14.01 -3.47
C ASP A 89 -5.45 -13.26 -2.19
N GLY A 90 -5.93 -12.02 -2.06
CA GLY A 90 -5.67 -11.21 -0.88
C GLY A 90 -5.32 -9.76 -1.23
N TRP A 91 -4.23 -9.27 -0.65
CA TRP A 91 -3.82 -7.88 -0.86
C TRP A 91 -3.18 -7.70 -2.24
N ARG A 92 -3.38 -6.50 -2.80
CA ARG A 92 -2.74 -6.09 -4.06
C ARG A 92 -2.04 -4.73 -3.95
N ARG A 93 -2.23 -4.04 -2.84
CA ARG A 93 -1.68 -2.71 -2.58
C ARG A 93 -1.25 -2.61 -1.13
N ALA A 94 -0.09 -2.04 -0.91
CA ALA A 94 0.43 -1.60 0.37
C ALA A 94 1.08 -0.21 0.16
N PRO A 95 1.39 0.56 1.21
CA PRO A 95 2.11 1.81 1.06
C PRO A 95 3.39 1.61 0.24
N GLY A 96 3.49 2.29 -0.91
CA GLY A 96 4.66 2.19 -1.79
C GLY A 96 4.77 0.90 -2.61
N VAL A 97 3.79 0.00 -2.58
CA VAL A 97 3.81 -1.28 -3.30
C VAL A 97 2.46 -1.57 -3.95
N ASP A 98 2.44 -1.69 -5.27
CA ASP A 98 1.27 -2.11 -6.05
C ASP A 98 1.57 -3.41 -6.82
N LEU A 99 0.66 -4.38 -6.73
CA LEU A 99 0.75 -5.68 -7.41
C LEU A 99 -0.18 -5.69 -8.63
N VAL A 100 0.42 -5.79 -9.80
CA VAL A 100 -0.29 -5.76 -11.09
C VAL A 100 -0.29 -7.15 -11.70
N HIS A 101 -1.46 -7.76 -11.83
CA HIS A 101 -1.64 -9.07 -12.47
C HIS A 101 -2.74 -9.07 -13.55
N ASN A 102 -3.53 -7.99 -13.60
CA ASN A 102 -4.55 -7.74 -14.60
C ASN A 102 -4.59 -6.22 -14.88
N GLY A 103 -3.96 -5.79 -15.97
CA GLY A 103 -3.74 -4.39 -16.31
C GLY A 103 -2.49 -4.21 -17.15
N PHE A 104 -1.79 -3.09 -17.01
CA PHE A 104 -0.48 -2.88 -17.63
C PHE A 104 0.54 -2.38 -16.63
N LEU A 105 1.80 -2.71 -16.87
CA LEU A 105 2.97 -2.13 -16.22
C LEU A 105 3.81 -1.44 -17.28
N THR A 106 4.24 -0.20 -17.03
CA THR A 106 5.16 0.46 -17.97
C THR A 106 6.52 -0.22 -17.97
N VAL A 107 7.15 -0.30 -19.13
CA VAL A 107 8.47 -0.92 -19.32
C VAL A 107 9.41 0.14 -19.88
N THR A 108 10.53 0.37 -19.18
CA THR A 108 11.54 1.36 -19.57
C THR A 108 12.74 0.71 -20.25
N GLY A 109 13.09 -0.53 -19.87
CA GLY A 109 14.35 -1.15 -20.28
C GLY A 109 15.58 -0.61 -19.55
N GLU A 110 15.42 0.35 -18.63
CA GLU A 110 16.50 0.91 -17.80
C GLU A 110 16.80 -0.05 -16.64
N GLU A 111 17.48 -1.14 -17.00
CA GLU A 111 17.68 -2.30 -16.16
C GLU A 111 18.56 -2.01 -14.94
N LEU A 112 18.08 -2.40 -13.77
CA LEU A 112 18.84 -2.43 -12.52
C LEU A 112 19.34 -3.84 -12.20
N ARG A 113 18.60 -4.86 -12.64
CA ARG A 113 18.98 -6.26 -12.51
C ARG A 113 18.32 -7.09 -13.61
N ALA A 114 19.15 -7.85 -14.32
CA ALA A 114 18.69 -8.82 -15.29
C ALA A 114 17.76 -9.85 -14.61
N GLY A 115 16.64 -10.12 -15.26
CA GLY A 115 15.83 -11.27 -14.90
C GLY A 115 16.53 -12.55 -15.36
N VAL A 116 16.46 -13.59 -14.54
CA VAL A 116 16.75 -14.95 -15.00
C VAL A 116 15.41 -15.58 -15.36
N VAL A 117 15.15 -15.75 -16.66
CA VAL A 117 13.95 -16.44 -17.14
C VAL A 117 13.91 -17.85 -16.54
N GLY A 118 12.86 -18.16 -15.78
CA GLY A 118 12.63 -19.49 -15.20
C GLY A 118 13.12 -19.70 -13.76
N ALA A 119 13.64 -18.67 -13.07
CA ALA A 119 13.92 -18.79 -11.63
C ALA A 119 12.61 -18.96 -10.85
N ALA A 120 12.49 -20.07 -10.12
CA ALA A 120 11.35 -20.29 -9.23
C ALA A 120 11.42 -19.31 -8.05
N VAL A 121 10.41 -18.48 -7.89
CA VAL A 121 10.27 -17.54 -6.78
C VAL A 121 9.08 -17.96 -5.93
N ASP A 122 9.26 -17.93 -4.61
CA ASP A 122 8.17 -18.15 -3.64
C ASP A 122 7.28 -16.90 -3.55
N LEU A 123 6.59 -16.57 -4.65
CA LEU A 123 5.68 -15.43 -4.71
C LEU A 123 4.54 -15.56 -3.68
N ALA A 124 4.04 -16.78 -3.47
CA ALA A 124 2.98 -17.04 -2.51
C ALA A 124 3.42 -16.79 -1.06
N GLY A 125 4.58 -17.32 -0.66
CA GLY A 125 5.13 -17.06 0.66
C GLY A 125 5.59 -15.62 0.83
N TRP A 126 6.15 -14.98 -0.21
CA TRP A 126 6.43 -13.54 -0.20
C TRP A 126 5.14 -12.74 0.06
N HIS A 127 4.09 -13.00 -0.71
CA HIS A 127 2.79 -12.33 -0.56
C HIS A 127 2.20 -12.52 0.84
N ALA A 128 2.31 -13.72 1.43
CA ALA A 128 1.86 -13.99 2.79
C ALA A 128 2.67 -13.23 3.85
N ARG A 129 4.00 -13.15 3.71
CA ARG A 129 4.90 -12.44 4.65
C ARG A 129 4.78 -10.92 4.56
N HIS A 130 4.58 -10.42 3.35
CA HIS A 130 4.43 -8.99 3.04
C HIS A 130 2.98 -8.53 3.03
N ALA A 131 2.05 -9.39 3.46
CA ALA A 131 0.68 -9.00 3.69
C ALA A 131 0.68 -7.75 4.56
N PRO A 132 0.21 -6.58 4.04
CA PRO A 132 0.16 -5.38 4.83
C PRO A 132 -0.67 -5.77 6.03
N VAL A 133 -0.14 -5.48 7.24
CA VAL A 133 -0.81 -5.82 8.49
C VAL A 133 -2.25 -5.38 8.32
N GLN A 134 -3.14 -6.36 8.07
CA GLN A 134 -4.51 -6.05 7.76
C GLN A 134 -4.96 -5.29 8.99
N LEU A 135 -5.33 -4.03 8.81
CA LEU A 135 -6.28 -3.37 9.68
C LEU A 135 -7.56 -4.20 9.54
N ALA A 136 -7.60 -5.34 10.24
CA ALA A 136 -8.81 -5.99 10.68
C ALA A 136 -9.48 -5.01 11.63
N VAL A 137 -10.03 -3.94 11.05
CA VAL A 137 -11.28 -3.41 11.53
C VAL A 137 -12.27 -4.48 11.13
N VAL A 138 -12.66 -5.25 12.14
CA VAL A 138 -13.74 -6.23 12.14
C VAL A 138 -14.80 -5.79 11.12
N GLY A 139 -15.11 -6.69 10.17
CA GLY A 139 -16.28 -6.53 9.32
C GLY A 139 -17.47 -6.13 10.18
N ARG A 140 -18.20 -5.11 9.75
CA ARG A 140 -19.41 -4.60 10.40
C ARG A 140 -20.25 -5.76 10.96
N PRO A 141 -20.47 -5.89 12.28
CA PRO A 141 -21.79 -6.23 12.73
C PRO A 141 -22.67 -5.03 12.37
N ALA A 142 -23.84 -5.29 11.80
CA ALA A 142 -24.86 -4.27 11.54
C ALA A 142 -24.96 -3.29 12.72
N ALA A 143 -25.05 -2.01 12.40
CA ALA A 143 -25.00 -0.91 13.34
C ALA A 143 -26.01 -1.10 14.49
N ARG A 144 -25.52 -1.47 15.67
CA ARG A 144 -25.98 -0.78 16.88
C ARG A 144 -25.09 0.45 16.98
N ARG A 145 -25.62 1.65 16.71
CA ARG A 145 -24.95 2.92 17.04
C ARG A 145 -24.64 2.87 18.54
N ARG A 146 -23.41 2.46 18.88
CA ARG A 146 -22.92 2.52 20.26
C ARG A 146 -22.60 3.99 20.53
N ALA A 147 -23.03 4.49 21.68
CA ALA A 147 -22.73 5.86 22.09
C ALA A 147 -21.21 6.12 21.96
N PRO A 148 -20.82 7.28 21.41
CA PRO A 148 -19.43 7.71 21.40
C PRO A 148 -18.84 7.65 22.81
N VAL A 149 -17.60 7.17 22.93
CA VAL A 149 -16.91 7.17 24.22
C VAL A 149 -16.30 8.54 24.43
N ALA A 150 -16.82 9.30 25.39
CA ALA A 150 -16.49 10.71 25.58
C ALA A 150 -15.10 10.99 26.18
N HIS A 151 -14.37 9.98 26.68
CA HIS A 151 -13.09 10.19 27.37
C HIS A 151 -12.00 9.19 26.95
N PRO A 152 -10.72 9.63 26.75
CA PRO A 152 -9.60 8.78 26.34
C PRO A 152 -9.41 7.50 27.18
N GLU A 153 -9.58 7.59 28.50
CA GLU A 153 -9.44 6.43 29.39
C GLU A 153 -10.53 5.38 29.20
N ALA A 154 -11.77 5.81 28.98
CA ALA A 154 -12.88 4.91 28.72
C ALA A 154 -12.73 4.26 27.34
N LEU A 155 -12.19 5.02 26.37
CA LEU A 155 -11.83 4.51 25.05
C LEU A 155 -10.74 3.45 25.18
N LEU A 156 -9.66 3.73 25.92
CA LEU A 156 -8.55 2.82 26.16
C LEU A 156 -9.02 1.51 26.81
N ARG A 157 -9.77 1.57 27.91
CA ARG A 157 -10.29 0.37 28.59
C ARG A 157 -11.10 -0.51 27.65
N ARG A 158 -11.92 0.10 26.79
CA ARG A 158 -12.83 -0.62 25.90
C ARG A 158 -12.12 -1.15 24.65
N ALA A 159 -11.23 -0.37 24.06
CA ALA A 159 -10.45 -0.74 22.89
C ALA A 159 -9.44 -1.85 23.21
N SER A 160 -8.78 -1.79 24.37
CA SER A 160 -7.81 -2.81 24.81
C SER A 160 -8.44 -4.18 25.09
N ARG A 161 -9.76 -4.25 25.36
CA ARG A 161 -10.50 -5.51 25.55
C ARG A 161 -11.10 -6.09 24.26
N ALA A 162 -10.99 -5.37 23.14
CA ALA A 162 -11.50 -5.84 21.87
C ALA A 162 -10.63 -6.96 21.28
N ARG A 163 -11.14 -7.65 20.26
CA ARG A 163 -10.39 -8.70 19.53
C ARG A 163 -9.03 -8.21 18.99
N ASN A 164 -8.92 -6.94 18.64
CA ASN A 164 -7.69 -6.27 18.20
C ASN A 164 -7.04 -5.42 19.30
N GLY A 165 -7.40 -5.64 20.57
CA GLY A 165 -7.01 -4.82 21.70
C GLY A 165 -5.51 -4.86 22.01
N ALA A 166 -4.85 -6.00 21.79
CA ALA A 166 -3.39 -6.09 21.93
C ALA A 166 -2.66 -5.14 20.96
N ARG A 167 -3.11 -5.06 19.70
CA ARG A 167 -2.58 -4.12 18.71
C ARG A 167 -2.90 -2.67 19.08
N PHE A 168 -4.14 -2.40 19.50
CA PHE A 168 -4.51 -1.06 19.97
C PHE A 168 -3.61 -0.62 21.12
N GLY A 169 -3.44 -1.46 22.14
CA GLY A 169 -2.61 -1.19 23.30
C GLY A 169 -1.13 -0.97 22.93
N ALA A 170 -0.59 -1.79 22.03
CA ALA A 170 0.79 -1.62 21.55
C ALA A 170 0.99 -0.29 20.82
N LEU A 171 0.05 0.10 19.95
CA LEU A 171 0.08 1.39 19.26
C LEU A 171 -0.13 2.57 20.23
N TRP A 172 -1.08 2.44 21.16
CA TRP A 172 -1.37 3.43 22.18
C TRP A 172 -0.17 3.69 23.10
N ALA A 173 0.60 2.65 23.42
CA ALA A 173 1.83 2.76 24.20
C ALA A 173 3.02 3.36 23.40
N GLY A 174 2.84 3.70 22.12
CA GLY A 174 3.93 4.22 21.27
C GLY A 174 4.72 3.16 20.51
N GLY A 175 4.37 1.89 20.65
CA GLY A 175 5.04 0.78 19.97
C GLY A 175 4.78 0.73 18.47
N ARG A 176 5.68 0.12 17.71
CA ARG A 176 5.58 -0.01 16.25
C ARG A 176 4.59 -1.08 15.79
N CYS A 177 4.28 -2.09 16.59
CA CYS A 177 3.28 -3.13 16.27
C CYS A 177 3.37 -3.69 14.83
N GLY A 178 4.59 -3.92 14.33
CA GLY A 178 4.83 -4.44 12.97
C GLY A 178 4.75 -3.41 11.84
N TYR A 179 4.50 -2.13 12.14
CA TYR A 179 4.57 -1.07 11.14
C TYR A 179 6.04 -0.68 10.83
N PRO A 180 6.41 -0.56 9.54
CA PRO A 180 7.76 -0.20 9.12
C PRO A 180 8.22 1.15 9.68
N SER A 181 7.31 2.13 9.66
CA SER A 181 7.58 3.48 10.14
C SER A 181 6.70 3.90 11.32
N ARG A 182 7.17 4.92 12.06
CA ARG A 182 6.34 5.55 13.09
C ARG A 182 5.09 6.18 12.50
N SER A 183 5.19 6.82 11.33
CA SER A 183 4.08 7.48 10.63
C SER A 183 2.97 6.52 10.21
N GLU A 184 3.29 5.31 9.79
CA GLU A 184 2.27 4.29 9.48
C GLU A 184 1.55 3.81 10.72
N GLY A 185 2.28 3.65 11.82
CA GLY A 185 1.64 3.37 13.10
C GLY A 185 0.80 4.54 13.63
N ASP A 186 1.17 5.79 13.31
CA ASP A 186 0.39 6.98 13.65
C ASP A 186 -0.94 6.97 12.88
N LEU A 187 -0.89 6.70 11.56
CA LEU A 187 -2.05 6.52 10.70
C LEU A 187 -2.95 5.38 11.20
N ALA A 188 -2.36 4.22 11.54
CA ALA A 188 -3.09 3.07 12.05
C ALA A 188 -3.82 3.39 13.37
N LEU A 189 -3.15 4.08 14.31
CA LEU A 189 -3.80 4.50 15.55
C LEU A 189 -4.96 5.47 15.27
N MET A 190 -4.77 6.48 14.41
CA MET A 190 -5.83 7.43 14.05
C MET A 190 -7.05 6.75 13.40
N MET A 191 -6.84 5.75 12.54
CA MET A 191 -7.94 4.96 11.97
C MET A 191 -8.72 4.17 13.03
N MET A 192 -8.04 3.66 14.07
CA MET A 192 -8.68 2.98 15.19
C MET A 192 -9.43 3.97 16.10
N LEU A 193 -8.86 5.15 16.35
CA LEU A 193 -9.51 6.21 17.14
C LEU A 193 -10.79 6.71 16.46
N LEU A 194 -10.76 6.95 15.14
CA LEU A 194 -11.96 7.29 14.36
C LEU A 194 -13.06 6.23 14.53
N TYR A 195 -12.73 4.94 14.44
CA TYR A 195 -13.70 3.87 14.69
C TYR A 195 -14.30 3.92 16.10
N TRP A 196 -13.48 4.07 17.13
CA TRP A 196 -13.93 4.04 18.52
C TRP A 196 -14.71 5.29 18.94
N LEU A 197 -14.40 6.43 18.34
CA LEU A 197 -15.10 7.70 18.53
C LEU A 197 -16.36 7.81 17.65
N GLY A 198 -16.59 6.85 16.74
CA GLY A 198 -17.78 6.79 15.91
C GLY A 198 -17.75 7.73 14.71
N ASP A 199 -16.57 7.94 14.11
CA ASP A 199 -16.32 8.82 12.98
C ASP A 199 -16.89 10.24 13.20
N PRO A 200 -16.44 10.95 14.26
CA PRO A 200 -16.93 12.29 14.54
C PRO A 200 -16.69 13.22 13.34
N PRO A 201 -17.57 14.20 13.08
CA PRO A 201 -17.37 15.16 11.99
C PRO A 201 -16.13 16.04 12.24
N GLU A 202 -15.88 16.42 13.49
CA GLU A 202 -14.71 17.18 13.89
C GLU A 202 -13.52 16.28 14.24
N ASP A 203 -12.31 16.81 14.02
CA ASP A 203 -11.04 16.11 14.24
C ASP A 203 -10.53 16.23 15.69
N THR A 204 -11.01 17.21 16.46
CA THR A 204 -10.47 17.59 17.77
C THR A 204 -10.36 16.41 18.74
N GLY A 205 -11.44 15.66 18.95
CA GLY A 205 -11.43 14.52 19.89
C GLY A 205 -10.51 13.38 19.46
N VAL A 206 -10.31 13.20 18.14
CA VAL A 206 -9.37 12.20 17.60
C VAL A 206 -7.93 12.64 17.87
N VAL A 207 -7.65 13.93 17.64
CA VAL A 207 -6.34 14.52 17.89
C VAL A 207 -6.00 14.51 19.39
N GLU A 208 -6.94 14.85 20.27
CA GLU A 208 -6.75 14.78 21.72
C GLU A 208 -6.41 13.36 22.17
N CYS A 209 -7.15 12.35 21.69
CA CYS A 209 -6.86 10.95 22.00
C CYS A 209 -5.49 10.50 21.47
N PHE A 210 -5.09 10.97 20.28
CA PHE A 210 -3.79 10.67 19.71
C PHE A 210 -2.66 11.29 20.54
N LEU A 211 -2.81 12.55 20.94
CA LEU A 211 -1.84 13.27 21.77
C LEU A 211 -1.77 12.73 23.21
N ALA A 212 -2.84 12.09 23.70
CA ALA A 212 -2.83 11.37 24.98
C ALA A 212 -2.12 10.00 24.90
N SER A 213 -1.75 9.53 23.72
CA SER A 213 -1.03 8.26 23.53
C SER A 213 0.49 8.44 23.61
N GLY A 214 1.21 7.33 23.80
CA GLY A 214 2.68 7.27 23.73
C GLY A 214 3.27 7.56 22.34
N ARG A 215 2.43 7.89 21.34
CA ARG A 215 2.88 8.36 20.01
C ARG A 215 3.07 9.87 19.94
N ALA A 216 2.53 10.61 20.91
CA ALA A 216 2.83 12.02 21.10
C ALA A 216 4.33 12.20 21.31
N ARG A 217 4.92 13.14 20.58
CA ARG A 217 6.37 13.38 20.57
C ARG A 217 6.69 14.79 20.13
N ALA A 218 7.86 15.28 20.53
CA ALA A 218 8.40 16.55 20.06
C ALA A 218 8.50 16.56 18.52
N GLY A 219 8.14 17.70 17.91
CA GLY A 219 8.19 17.89 16.46
C GLY A 219 6.93 17.48 15.69
N LEU A 220 5.91 16.92 16.34
CA LEU A 220 4.59 16.77 15.72
C LEU A 220 3.95 18.14 15.50
N THR A 221 3.56 18.43 14.26
CA THR A 221 2.91 19.68 13.89
C THR A 221 1.42 19.49 13.69
N PRO A 222 0.59 20.53 13.90
CA PRO A 222 -0.82 20.50 13.53
C PRO A 222 -1.06 20.07 12.08
N ALA A 223 -0.18 20.50 11.16
CA ALA A 223 -0.25 20.13 9.75
C ALA A 223 -0.02 18.63 9.51
N TYR A 224 0.92 18.01 10.24
CA TYR A 224 1.12 16.55 10.17
C TYR A 224 -0.11 15.79 10.67
N LEU A 225 -0.67 16.19 11.81
CA LEU A 225 -1.85 15.55 12.40
C LEU A 225 -3.05 15.65 11.45
N SER A 226 -3.29 16.84 10.89
CA SER A 226 -4.36 17.08 9.91
C SER A 226 -4.19 16.22 8.64
N ARG A 227 -2.99 16.16 8.04
CA ARG A 227 -2.74 15.30 6.86
C ARG A 227 -2.94 13.82 7.16
N THR A 228 -2.45 13.36 8.30
CA THR A 228 -2.56 11.95 8.70
C THR A 228 -4.03 11.58 8.94
N LEU A 229 -4.79 12.46 9.56
CA LEU A 229 -6.21 12.24 9.83
C LEU A 229 -7.08 12.34 8.57
N ALA A 230 -6.79 13.28 7.66
CA ALA A 230 -7.41 13.34 6.35
C ALA A 230 -7.17 12.04 5.56
N THR A 231 -5.94 11.52 5.59
CA THR A 231 -5.58 10.23 5.01
C THR A 231 -6.36 9.09 5.66
N ALA A 232 -6.45 9.05 6.99
CA ALA A 232 -7.22 8.05 7.74
C ALA A 232 -8.72 8.07 7.36
N ARG A 233 -9.32 9.27 7.23
CA ARG A 233 -10.71 9.44 6.79
C ARG A 233 -10.91 8.95 5.36
N ALA A 234 -10.01 9.29 4.44
CA ALA A 234 -10.06 8.83 3.05
C ALA A 234 -10.03 7.30 2.94
N TYR A 235 -9.12 6.64 3.69
CA TYR A 235 -9.06 5.18 3.77
C TYR A 235 -10.36 4.56 4.30
N ARG A 236 -11.00 5.21 5.28
CA ARG A 236 -12.27 4.73 5.87
C ARG A 236 -13.45 4.96 4.92
N ALA A 237 -13.49 6.09 4.21
CA ALA A 237 -14.53 6.40 3.23
C ALA A 237 -14.47 5.48 2.00
N GLY A 238 -13.27 5.22 1.47
CA GLY A 238 -13.06 4.32 0.32
C GLY A 238 -13.39 2.85 0.59
N ARG A 239 -13.57 2.46 1.86
CA ARG A 239 -14.07 1.13 2.27
C ARG A 239 -15.60 1.07 2.38
N ALA A 240 -16.28 2.21 2.55
CA ALA A 240 -17.74 2.26 2.64
C ALA A 240 -18.44 2.13 1.27
N SER A 241 -17.72 2.40 0.18
CA SER A 241 -18.20 2.43 -1.19
C SER A 241 -17.96 1.15 -2.00
N ARG A 242 -17.43 0.08 -1.38
CA ARG A 242 -17.36 -1.24 -2.02
C ARG A 242 -18.61 -2.07 -1.67
N PRO A 243 -19.49 -2.39 -2.62
CA PRO A 243 -20.47 -3.45 -2.39
C PRO A 243 -19.71 -4.76 -2.16
N GLY A 244 -20.19 -5.53 -1.17
CA GLY A 244 -19.60 -6.80 -0.76
C GLY A 244 -19.78 -7.91 -1.78
#